data_AF-A0A9W9JHT6-F1
#
_entry.id   AF-A0A9W9JHT6-F1
#
_cell.length_a   1.000
_cell.length_b   1.000
_cell.length_c   1.000
_cell.angle_alpha   90.00
_cell.angle_beta   90.00
_cell.angle_gamma   90.00
#
_symmetry.space_group_name_H-M   'P 1'
#
loop_
_entity.id
_entity.type
_entity.pdbx_description
1 polymer ?
#
loop_
_entity_poly.entity_id
_entity_poly.type
_entity_poly.pdbx_seq_one_letter_code
_entity_poly.pdbx_strand_id
1 'polypeptide(L)'
;MARKKRKSKTVPETWSEWATAARRHGVFRSSIHKRKKLDSGSKITEEQYLLLKVLWDIECPTMRAAQDLNLGDSFGQARDWLATFQPFQAYLDTIDDDKTPGSSEIGIFEIPREQQRQVCELLQSPGSKGLQSLNEEIVNSSLLSFLTAICKKHPNFKARWTPQRASLTAEFREAHMECLLDGFLASEVTLQTQVIIEVKADRRDKHSPEVFMQEAAELVAALVTGPPKGLTKDRGLLISQDGDELYITKAYTLDKYIAIMQDQEKNAITKNDFLNI
;
A
#
# COMPACT_ATOMS: atom_id res chain seq x y z
N MET A 1 -11.43 -21.89 -31.34
CA MET A 1 -10.93 -21.84 -29.95
C MET A 1 -10.40 -20.44 -29.66
N ALA A 2 -11.05 -19.68 -28.77
CA ALA A 2 -10.59 -18.35 -28.43
C ALA A 2 -9.30 -18.45 -27.60
N ARG A 3 -8.19 -17.92 -28.12
CA ARG A 3 -6.92 -17.79 -27.42
C ARG A 3 -7.16 -16.91 -26.20
N LYS A 4 -7.25 -17.49 -24.99
CA LYS A 4 -7.28 -16.74 -23.72
C LYS A 4 -6.10 -15.76 -23.76
N LYS A 5 -6.37 -14.47 -23.91
CA LYS A 5 -5.34 -13.42 -23.81
C LYS A 5 -4.71 -13.56 -22.42
N ARG A 6 -3.38 -13.75 -22.34
CA ARG A 6 -2.65 -13.62 -21.08
C ARG A 6 -3.01 -12.25 -20.51
N LYS A 7 -3.60 -12.21 -19.31
CA LYS A 7 -3.71 -10.96 -18.55
C LYS A 7 -2.31 -10.38 -18.41
N SER A 8 -2.16 -9.08 -18.62
CA SER A 8 -0.93 -8.37 -18.28
C SER A 8 -0.65 -8.62 -16.81
N LYS A 9 0.60 -8.92 -16.43
CA LYS A 9 0.97 -9.00 -15.01
C LYS A 9 1.21 -7.62 -14.38
N THR A 10 1.20 -6.57 -15.19
CA THR A 10 1.52 -5.21 -14.75
C THR A 10 0.40 -4.24 -15.12
N VAL A 11 0.30 -3.18 -14.33
CA VAL A 11 -0.47 -1.98 -14.61
C VAL A 11 0.37 -1.02 -15.50
N PRO A 12 -0.25 0.00 -16.12
CA PRO A 12 0.47 0.95 -16.96
C PRO A 12 1.47 1.80 -16.16
N GLU A 13 2.71 1.81 -16.62
CA GLU A 13 3.79 2.66 -16.09
C GLU A 13 3.87 3.97 -16.88
N THR A 14 3.54 3.92 -18.18
CA THR A 14 3.60 5.10 -19.05
C THR A 14 2.24 5.52 -19.58
N TRP A 15 2.11 6.80 -19.95
CA TRP A 15 0.91 7.31 -20.62
C TRP A 15 0.59 6.54 -21.92
N SER A 16 1.60 6.05 -22.65
CA SER A 16 1.41 5.30 -23.90
C SER A 16 0.74 3.94 -23.63
N GLU A 17 1.18 3.26 -22.59
CA GLU A 17 0.59 2.00 -22.12
C GLU A 17 -0.83 2.23 -21.63
N TRP A 18 -1.04 3.26 -20.80
CA TRP A 18 -2.36 3.64 -20.33
C TRP A 18 -3.29 3.95 -21.51
N ALA A 19 -2.84 4.75 -22.49
CA ALA A 19 -3.63 5.12 -23.65
C ALA A 19 -4.03 3.90 -24.49
N THR A 20 -3.12 2.94 -24.63
CA THR A 20 -3.38 1.68 -25.33
C THR A 20 -4.42 0.84 -24.60
N ALA A 21 -4.27 0.66 -23.28
CA ALA A 21 -5.23 -0.05 -22.45
C ALA A 21 -6.60 0.65 -22.43
N ALA A 22 -6.63 1.97 -22.25
CA ALA A 22 -7.85 2.76 -22.23
C ALA A 22 -8.62 2.74 -23.56
N ARG A 23 -7.93 2.71 -24.70
CA ARG A 23 -8.58 2.51 -26.01
C ARG A 23 -9.15 1.10 -26.15
N ARG A 24 -8.40 0.09 -25.72
CA ARG A 24 -8.85 -1.31 -25.71
C ARG A 24 -10.11 -1.54 -24.87
N HIS A 25 -10.25 -0.81 -23.75
CA HIS A 25 -11.43 -0.86 -22.88
C HIS A 25 -12.50 0.19 -23.23
N GLY A 26 -12.32 1.00 -24.29
CA GLY A 26 -13.30 2.03 -24.67
C GLY A 26 -13.42 3.20 -23.69
N VAL A 27 -12.43 3.43 -22.83
CA VAL A 27 -12.45 4.44 -21.77
C VAL A 27 -11.49 5.60 -21.97
N PHE A 28 -10.77 5.65 -23.10
CA PHE A 28 -9.79 6.69 -23.41
C PHE A 28 -10.32 8.12 -23.23
N ARG A 29 -11.57 8.38 -23.68
CA ARG A 29 -12.25 9.69 -23.55
C ARG A 29 -13.34 9.71 -22.48
N SER A 30 -13.42 8.65 -21.67
CA SER A 30 -14.42 8.51 -20.61
C SER A 30 -13.93 9.14 -19.32
N SER A 31 -14.89 9.48 -18.46
CA SER A 31 -14.65 10.06 -17.13
C SER A 31 -15.28 9.16 -16.07
N ILE A 32 -14.60 9.03 -14.93
CA ILE A 32 -15.11 8.27 -13.77
C ILE A 32 -16.44 8.84 -13.27
N HIS A 33 -16.62 10.16 -13.36
CA HIS A 33 -17.85 10.87 -12.96
C HIS A 33 -19.10 10.48 -13.76
N LYS A 34 -18.97 9.79 -14.90
CA LYS A 34 -20.12 9.32 -15.69
C LYS A 34 -20.53 7.88 -15.35
N ARG A 35 -19.84 7.23 -14.42
CA ARG A 35 -20.12 5.85 -14.02
C ARG A 35 -21.23 5.83 -12.99
N LYS A 36 -22.34 5.17 -13.34
CA LYS A 36 -23.50 4.97 -12.46
C LYS A 36 -23.25 3.97 -11.33
N LYS A 37 -22.19 3.18 -11.45
CA LYS A 37 -21.79 2.18 -10.47
C LYS A 37 -20.28 2.00 -10.52
N LEU A 38 -19.67 1.92 -9.34
CA LEU A 38 -18.28 1.52 -9.16
C LEU A 38 -18.26 0.32 -8.21
N ASP A 39 -17.28 -0.55 -8.40
CA ASP A 39 -16.99 -1.62 -7.45
C ASP A 39 -16.11 -1.07 -6.31
N SER A 40 -15.99 -1.82 -5.21
CA SER A 40 -15.07 -1.48 -4.13
C SER A 40 -13.61 -1.55 -4.61
N GLY A 41 -12.68 -0.90 -3.90
CA GLY A 41 -11.25 -0.91 -4.24
C GLY A 41 -10.70 -2.32 -4.48
N SER A 42 -11.01 -3.27 -3.58
CA SER A 42 -10.61 -4.69 -3.69
C SER A 42 -11.26 -5.47 -4.84
N LYS A 43 -12.25 -4.90 -5.51
CA LYS A 43 -12.95 -5.51 -6.65
C LYS A 43 -12.89 -4.63 -7.90
N ILE A 44 -12.01 -3.63 -7.90
CA ILE A 44 -11.90 -2.68 -8.99
C ILE A 44 -11.57 -3.40 -10.30
N THR A 45 -12.29 -3.05 -11.35
CA THR A 45 -12.04 -3.60 -12.69
C THR A 45 -10.93 -2.81 -13.40
N GLU A 46 -10.25 -3.43 -14.37
CA GLU A 46 -9.27 -2.72 -15.22
C GLU A 46 -9.88 -1.47 -15.89
N GLU A 47 -11.17 -1.54 -16.27
CA GLU A 47 -11.91 -0.41 -16.82
C GLU A 47 -12.03 0.76 -15.82
N GLN A 48 -12.40 0.47 -14.57
CA GLN A 48 -12.53 1.48 -13.51
C GLN A 48 -11.16 2.03 -13.10
N TYR A 49 -10.15 1.16 -12.95
CA TYR A 49 -8.77 1.54 -12.67
C TYR A 49 -8.24 2.53 -13.71
N LEU A 50 -8.45 2.27 -15.01
CA LEU A 50 -8.00 3.17 -16.08
C LEU A 50 -8.68 4.55 -16.02
N LEU A 51 -9.86 4.66 -15.41
CA LEU A 51 -10.54 5.94 -15.19
C LEU A 51 -9.98 6.73 -14.01
N LEU A 52 -9.25 6.09 -13.09
CA LEU A 52 -8.50 6.75 -12.01
C LEU A 52 -7.26 7.50 -12.52
N LYS A 53 -6.84 7.26 -13.78
CA LYS A 53 -5.72 7.97 -14.42
C LYS A 53 -4.42 7.90 -13.60
N VAL A 54 -4.04 6.67 -13.26
CA VAL A 54 -2.83 6.33 -12.51
C VAL A 54 -1.76 5.81 -13.45
N LEU A 55 -0.52 6.22 -13.21
CA LEU A 55 0.70 5.60 -13.72
C LEU A 55 1.47 5.05 -12.53
N TRP A 56 1.94 3.81 -12.64
CA TRP A 56 2.61 3.12 -11.55
C TRP A 56 4.01 2.72 -11.98
N ASP A 57 5.02 3.33 -11.36
CA ASP A 57 6.42 2.99 -11.54
C ASP A 57 6.86 1.99 -10.46
N ILE A 58 7.50 0.90 -10.88
CA ILE A 58 7.96 -0.16 -9.98
C ILE A 58 9.47 -0.09 -9.90
N GLU A 59 9.98 0.63 -8.90
CA GLU A 59 11.41 0.65 -8.62
C GLU A 59 11.80 -0.42 -7.58
N CYS A 60 12.83 -1.20 -7.91
CA CYS A 60 13.52 -2.11 -6.99
C CYS A 60 15.03 -1.83 -7.10
N PRO A 61 15.58 -0.91 -6.29
CA PRO A 61 15.90 -1.22 -4.89
C PRO A 61 15.76 -0.06 -3.89
N THR A 62 15.72 -0.39 -2.59
CA THR A 62 15.63 0.54 -1.44
C THR A 62 16.79 1.54 -1.30
N MET A 63 17.83 1.45 -2.14
CA MET A 63 19.02 2.32 -2.07
C MET A 63 18.69 3.81 -2.19
N ARG A 64 17.62 4.15 -2.93
CA ARG A 64 17.16 5.53 -3.10
C ARG A 64 15.91 5.87 -2.31
N ALA A 65 15.34 4.91 -1.58
CA ALA A 65 14.06 5.07 -0.88
C ALA A 65 14.00 6.34 0.00
N ALA A 66 15.08 6.69 0.69
CA ALA A 66 15.15 7.92 1.49
C ALA A 66 15.00 9.21 0.66
N GLN A 67 15.63 9.24 -0.51
CA GLN A 67 15.57 10.36 -1.46
C GLN A 67 14.20 10.37 -2.15
N ASP A 68 13.73 9.21 -2.59
CA ASP A 68 12.51 9.03 -3.34
C ASP A 68 11.27 9.36 -2.51
N LEU A 69 11.26 8.96 -1.23
CA LEU A 69 10.20 9.30 -0.28
C LEU A 69 10.39 10.72 0.31
N ASN A 70 11.46 11.42 -0.06
CA ASN A 70 11.81 12.75 0.43
C ASN A 70 11.75 12.81 1.97
N LEU A 71 12.42 11.86 2.63
CA LEU A 71 12.41 11.73 4.10
C LEU A 71 13.37 12.71 4.79
N GLY A 72 14.35 13.26 4.04
CA GLY A 72 15.32 14.23 4.54
C GLY A 72 16.06 13.73 5.77
N ASP A 73 16.26 14.63 6.74
CA ASP A 73 16.99 14.34 7.98
C ASP A 73 16.32 13.26 8.85
N SER A 74 15.01 13.06 8.71
CA SER A 74 14.25 12.05 9.46
C SER A 74 14.80 10.64 9.22
N PHE A 75 15.27 10.35 8.00
CA PHE A 75 15.86 9.04 7.68
C PHE A 75 17.16 8.81 8.46
N GLY A 76 18.04 9.81 8.50
CA GLY A 76 19.30 9.74 9.26
C GLY A 76 19.04 9.58 10.75
N GLN A 77 18.11 10.36 11.30
CA GLN A 77 17.73 10.28 12.72
C GLN A 77 17.15 8.90 13.08
N ALA A 78 16.27 8.35 12.23
CA ALA A 78 15.69 7.02 12.45
C ALA A 78 16.76 5.92 12.39
N ARG A 79 17.66 5.98 11.40
CA ARG A 79 18.79 5.05 11.28
C ARG A 79 19.69 5.08 12.50
N ASP A 80 20.10 6.28 12.93
CA ASP A 80 21.02 6.46 14.05
C ASP A 80 20.38 6.00 15.36
N TRP A 81 19.08 6.26 15.55
CA TRP A 81 18.34 5.73 16.70
C TRP A 81 18.27 4.19 16.67
N LEU A 82 17.87 3.59 15.55
CA LEU A 82 17.77 2.14 15.38
C LEU A 82 19.11 1.43 15.63
N ALA A 83 20.23 2.03 15.23
CA ALA A 83 21.57 1.51 15.48
C ALA A 83 21.91 1.42 16.98
N THR A 84 21.35 2.30 17.80
CA THR A 84 21.54 2.28 19.27
C THR A 84 20.49 1.44 20.01
N PHE A 85 19.39 1.10 19.36
CA PHE A 85 18.26 0.40 19.97
C PHE A 85 18.53 -1.11 20.07
N GLN A 86 19.05 -1.55 21.22
CA GLN A 86 19.53 -2.93 21.43
C GLN A 86 18.51 -4.03 21.07
N PRO A 87 17.21 -3.95 21.43
CA PRO A 87 16.23 -4.94 20.98
C PRO A 87 16.11 -5.07 19.46
N PHE A 88 16.27 -3.97 18.71
CA PHE A 88 16.24 -4.01 17.25
C PHE A 88 17.51 -4.64 16.68
N GLN A 89 18.68 -4.36 17.25
CA GLN A 89 19.93 -5.02 16.84
C GLN A 89 19.86 -6.53 17.09
N ALA A 90 19.40 -6.95 18.27
CA ALA A 90 19.20 -8.36 18.58
C ALA A 90 18.17 -9.03 17.65
N TYR A 91 17.11 -8.31 17.26
CA TYR A 91 16.16 -8.78 16.26
C TYR A 91 16.82 -9.03 14.89
N LEU A 92 17.68 -8.12 14.41
CA LEU A 92 18.42 -8.29 13.16
C LEU A 92 19.32 -9.54 13.21
N ASP A 93 20.00 -9.78 14.34
CA ASP A 93 20.83 -10.98 14.52
C ASP A 93 20.01 -12.28 14.33
N THR A 94 18.74 -12.29 14.76
CA THR A 94 17.86 -13.47 14.55
C THR A 94 17.41 -13.67 13.10
N ILE A 95 17.49 -12.64 12.26
CA ILE A 95 17.22 -12.75 10.83
C ILE A 95 18.44 -13.36 10.13
N ASP A 96 19.65 -12.93 10.53
CA ASP A 96 20.90 -13.39 9.95
C ASP A 96 21.23 -14.85 10.34
N ASP A 97 20.88 -15.29 11.57
CA ASP A 97 21.01 -16.67 12.04
C ASP A 97 19.65 -17.31 12.40
N ASP A 98 18.91 -17.75 11.38
CA ASP A 98 17.58 -18.36 11.57
C ASP A 98 17.62 -19.78 12.18
N LYS A 99 18.81 -20.36 12.39
CA LYS A 99 18.97 -21.76 12.87
C LYS A 99 18.89 -21.91 14.38
N THR A 100 19.05 -20.82 15.11
CA THR A 100 18.96 -20.82 16.57
C THR A 100 17.67 -20.09 16.94
N PRO A 101 16.66 -20.75 17.55
CA PRO A 101 15.59 -20.03 18.21
C PRO A 101 16.28 -19.22 19.32
N GLY A 102 16.55 -17.94 19.03
CA GLY A 102 17.50 -17.14 19.79
C GLY A 102 17.21 -17.24 21.28
N SER A 103 18.17 -17.78 22.02
CA SER A 103 18.21 -17.74 23.49
C SER A 103 18.59 -16.34 23.99
N SER A 104 18.08 -15.30 23.32
CA SER A 104 18.38 -13.89 23.57
C SER A 104 17.03 -13.19 23.68
N GLU A 105 16.76 -12.53 24.80
CA GLU A 105 15.56 -11.70 24.99
C GLU A 105 15.55 -10.56 23.95
N ILE A 106 15.03 -10.80 22.73
CA ILE A 106 14.81 -9.76 21.71
C ILE A 106 13.67 -8.80 22.11
N GLY A 107 13.05 -9.08 23.26
CA GLY A 107 12.18 -8.17 23.99
C GLY A 107 10.95 -7.81 23.18
N ILE A 108 10.79 -6.52 22.87
CA ILE A 108 9.62 -6.03 22.13
C ILE A 108 9.46 -6.67 20.73
N PHE A 109 10.51 -7.30 20.20
CA PHE A 109 10.49 -7.97 18.90
C PHE A 109 10.18 -9.47 18.95
N GLU A 110 9.95 -10.06 20.12
CA GLU A 110 9.63 -11.51 20.24
C GLU A 110 8.37 -11.88 19.46
N ILE A 111 7.27 -11.17 19.72
CA ILE A 111 5.98 -11.38 19.04
C ILE A 111 6.09 -11.18 17.52
N PRO A 112 6.58 -10.04 17.00
CA PRO A 112 6.67 -9.87 15.54
C PRO A 112 7.59 -10.89 14.88
N ARG A 113 8.70 -11.28 15.52
CA ARG A 113 9.62 -12.27 14.96
C ARG A 113 8.99 -13.65 14.83
N GLU A 114 8.24 -14.07 15.85
CA GLU A 114 7.47 -15.33 15.85
C GLU A 114 6.42 -15.33 14.72
N GLN A 115 5.67 -14.24 14.59
CA GLN A 115 4.65 -14.10 13.55
C GLN A 115 5.25 -14.08 12.14
N GLN A 116 6.40 -13.43 11.94
CA GLN A 116 7.13 -13.47 10.67
C GLN A 116 7.61 -14.87 10.32
N ARG A 117 8.10 -15.65 11.30
CA ARG A 117 8.45 -17.07 11.14
C ARG A 117 7.23 -17.88 10.71
N GLN A 118 6.11 -17.70 11.38
CA GLN A 118 4.85 -18.35 11.02
C GLN A 118 4.42 -18.04 9.58
N VAL A 119 4.52 -16.78 9.15
CA VAL A 119 4.26 -16.40 7.74
C VAL A 119 5.16 -17.17 6.78
N CYS A 120 6.48 -17.19 7.03
CA CYS A 120 7.45 -17.89 6.19
C CYS A 120 7.19 -19.41 6.13
N GLU A 121 6.92 -20.05 7.28
CA GLU A 121 6.64 -21.48 7.38
C GLU A 121 5.38 -21.88 6.59
N LEU A 122 4.31 -21.08 6.71
CA LEU A 122 3.05 -21.35 6.02
C LEU A 122 3.17 -21.08 4.50
N LEU A 123 3.95 -20.09 4.07
CA LEU A 123 4.25 -19.85 2.65
C LEU A 123 5.03 -20.98 1.99
N GLN A 124 5.97 -21.58 2.74
CA GLN A 124 6.78 -22.71 2.26
C GLN A 124 6.01 -24.03 2.19
N SER A 125 4.78 -24.07 2.71
CA SER A 125 3.90 -25.24 2.71
C SER A 125 2.67 -25.07 1.78
N PRO A 126 2.85 -24.81 0.47
CA PRO A 126 1.74 -24.57 -0.45
C PRO A 126 0.96 -25.87 -0.69
N GLY A 127 -0.18 -26.02 -0.03
CA GLY A 127 -1.02 -27.22 -0.12
C GLY A 127 -1.78 -27.54 1.17
N SER A 128 -1.34 -26.94 2.28
CA SER A 128 -2.04 -26.92 3.56
C SER A 128 -3.46 -26.36 3.40
N LYS A 129 -4.45 -27.04 3.96
CA LYS A 129 -5.86 -26.59 3.93
C LYS A 129 -6.34 -26.21 5.33
N GLY A 130 -7.26 -25.24 5.39
CA GLY A 130 -7.91 -24.85 6.64
C GLY A 130 -6.94 -24.16 7.58
N LEU A 131 -6.83 -24.64 8.83
CA LEU A 131 -6.02 -24.01 9.88
C LEU A 131 -4.51 -23.94 9.59
N GLN A 132 -4.04 -24.62 8.54
CA GLN A 132 -2.64 -24.67 8.15
C GLN A 132 -2.33 -23.83 6.89
N SER A 133 -3.33 -23.15 6.30
CA SER A 133 -3.08 -22.23 5.19
C SER A 133 -2.78 -20.83 5.72
N LEU A 134 -1.82 -20.14 5.11
CA LEU A 134 -1.63 -18.71 5.33
C LEU A 134 -2.90 -17.96 4.91
N ASN A 135 -3.30 -16.98 5.72
CA ASN A 135 -4.38 -16.06 5.42
C ASN A 135 -3.92 -14.62 5.67
N GLU A 136 -4.73 -13.66 5.22
CA GLU A 136 -4.43 -12.23 5.32
C GLU A 136 -4.33 -11.78 6.79
N GLU A 137 -5.09 -12.38 7.71
CA GLU A 137 -5.07 -12.02 9.13
C GLU A 137 -3.71 -12.31 9.80
N ILE A 138 -3.05 -13.42 9.46
CA ILE A 138 -1.71 -13.75 9.98
C ILE A 138 -0.68 -12.76 9.44
N VAL A 139 -0.74 -12.45 8.14
CA VAL A 139 0.16 -11.46 7.51
C VAL A 139 -0.05 -10.08 8.13
N ASN A 140 -1.31 -9.65 8.30
CA ASN A 140 -1.65 -8.38 8.94
C ASN A 140 -1.14 -8.30 10.38
N SER A 141 -1.34 -9.37 11.16
CA SER A 141 -0.87 -9.41 12.55
C SER A 141 0.66 -9.29 12.62
N SER A 142 1.37 -10.01 11.75
CA SER A 142 2.83 -9.93 11.61
C SER A 142 3.31 -8.52 11.26
N LEU A 143 2.66 -7.87 10.29
CA LEU A 143 3.02 -6.51 9.87
C LEU A 143 2.79 -5.49 10.98
N LEU A 144 1.58 -5.49 11.55
CA LEU A 144 1.17 -4.50 12.56
C LEU A 144 1.98 -4.64 13.86
N SER A 145 2.29 -5.87 14.29
CA SER A 145 3.12 -6.08 15.48
C SER A 145 4.54 -5.57 15.26
N PHE A 146 5.11 -5.78 14.07
CA PHE A 146 6.45 -5.30 13.72
C PHE A 146 6.50 -3.77 13.65
N LEU A 147 5.56 -3.15 12.92
CA LEU A 147 5.43 -1.70 12.83
C LEU A 147 5.17 -1.05 14.20
N THR A 148 4.41 -1.73 15.07
CA THR A 148 4.22 -1.28 16.45
C THR A 148 5.53 -1.36 17.23
N ALA A 149 6.24 -2.49 17.19
CA ALA A 149 7.47 -2.69 17.93
C ALA A 149 8.57 -1.69 17.54
N ILE A 150 8.74 -1.42 16.23
CA ILE A 150 9.78 -0.52 15.73
C ILE A 150 9.53 0.94 16.16
N CYS A 151 8.27 1.35 16.28
CA CYS A 151 7.92 2.72 16.63
C CYS A 151 7.69 2.94 18.14
N LYS A 152 7.28 1.91 18.90
CA LYS A 152 6.75 2.05 20.27
C LYS A 152 7.72 2.69 21.26
N LYS A 153 9.02 2.46 21.09
CA LYS A 153 10.08 2.96 21.98
C LYS A 153 10.74 4.24 21.48
N HIS A 154 10.35 4.75 20.31
CA HIS A 154 10.92 5.96 19.77
C HIS A 154 10.36 7.19 20.52
N PRO A 155 11.22 8.02 21.15
CA PRO A 155 10.77 9.07 22.10
C PRO A 155 9.90 10.16 21.46
N ASN A 156 10.06 10.38 20.16
CA ASN A 156 9.32 11.42 19.42
C ASN A 156 8.15 10.86 18.58
N PHE A 157 7.84 9.57 18.69
CA PHE A 157 6.76 8.98 17.89
C PHE A 157 5.41 9.14 18.59
N LYS A 158 4.56 10.02 18.03
CA LYS A 158 3.21 10.33 18.55
C LYS A 158 2.12 9.85 17.60
N ALA A 159 2.20 8.57 17.24
CA ALA A 159 1.25 7.93 16.35
C ALA A 159 1.04 6.47 16.75
N ARG A 160 -0.01 5.85 16.24
CA ARG A 160 -0.42 4.50 16.59
C ARG A 160 -0.84 3.71 15.35
N TRP A 161 -0.20 2.56 15.16
CA TRP A 161 -0.64 1.54 14.21
C TRP A 161 -1.88 0.85 14.74
N THR A 162 -2.87 0.63 13.87
CA THR A 162 -4.14 0.01 14.28
C THR A 162 -4.67 -0.96 13.23
N PRO A 163 -5.19 -2.14 13.64
CA PRO A 163 -5.96 -3.05 12.79
C PRO A 163 -7.44 -2.62 12.66
N GLN A 164 -7.80 -1.43 13.16
CA GLN A 164 -9.18 -0.97 13.11
C GLN A 164 -9.67 -1.00 11.66
N ARG A 165 -10.77 -1.71 11.41
CA ARG A 165 -11.47 -1.66 10.13
C ARG A 165 -11.98 -0.24 9.90
N ALA A 166 -11.44 0.40 8.87
CA ALA A 166 -11.84 1.71 8.40
C ALA A 166 -12.05 1.64 6.89
N SER A 167 -12.98 2.45 6.38
CA SER A 167 -13.15 2.65 4.95
C SER A 167 -12.83 4.07 4.52
N LEU A 168 -12.24 4.18 3.33
CA LEU A 168 -12.06 5.41 2.58
C LEU A 168 -13.04 5.42 1.42
N THR A 169 -13.74 6.53 1.20
CA THR A 169 -14.77 6.63 0.17
C THR A 169 -14.48 7.77 -0.79
N ALA A 170 -14.05 7.44 -2.00
CA ALA A 170 -13.92 8.42 -3.08
C ALA A 170 -15.30 8.72 -3.68
N GLU A 171 -15.78 9.94 -3.49
CA GLU A 171 -17.04 10.41 -4.06
C GLU A 171 -16.84 10.95 -5.47
N PHE A 172 -17.60 10.42 -6.43
CA PHE A 172 -17.70 10.93 -7.79
C PHE A 172 -19.15 11.34 -8.09
N ARG A 173 -19.39 12.02 -9.21
CA ARG A 173 -20.68 12.66 -9.49
C ARG A 173 -21.88 11.71 -9.45
N GLU A 174 -21.72 10.51 -10.01
CA GLU A 174 -22.82 9.54 -10.20
C GLU A 174 -22.66 8.27 -9.35
N ALA A 175 -21.52 8.10 -8.66
CA ALA A 175 -21.19 6.92 -7.87
C ALA A 175 -20.04 7.22 -6.91
N HIS A 176 -19.83 6.33 -5.95
CA HIS A 176 -18.67 6.34 -5.06
C HIS A 176 -17.90 5.03 -5.14
N MET A 177 -16.63 5.07 -4.75
CA MET A 177 -15.78 3.89 -4.60
C MET A 177 -15.34 3.78 -3.14
N GLU A 178 -15.75 2.71 -2.47
CA GLU A 178 -15.36 2.40 -1.10
C GLU A 178 -14.16 1.45 -1.07
N CYS A 179 -13.15 1.79 -0.27
CA CYS A 179 -11.96 0.98 -0.03
C CYS A 179 -11.85 0.67 1.46
N LEU A 180 -11.95 -0.62 1.82
CA LEU A 180 -11.72 -1.06 3.20
C LEU A 180 -10.21 -1.27 3.38
N LEU A 181 -9.67 -0.71 4.45
CA LEU A 181 -8.25 -0.83 4.79
C LEU A 181 -7.99 -2.02 5.71
N ASP A 182 -6.83 -2.64 5.57
CA ASP A 182 -6.36 -3.70 6.47
C ASP A 182 -5.73 -3.15 7.76
N GLY A 183 -5.32 -1.89 7.72
CA GLY A 183 -4.83 -1.15 8.87
C GLY A 183 -4.39 0.26 8.48
N PHE A 184 -3.98 1.04 9.47
CA PHE A 184 -3.43 2.37 9.23
C PHE A 184 -2.60 2.88 10.41
N LEU A 185 -1.79 3.91 10.14
CA LEU A 185 -1.14 4.73 11.16
C LEU A 185 -2.00 5.97 11.42
N ALA A 186 -2.35 6.22 12.68
CA ALA A 186 -3.03 7.44 13.09
C ALA A 186 -2.15 8.30 14.01
N SER A 187 -2.07 9.61 13.77
CA SER A 187 -1.48 10.55 14.71
C SER A 187 -2.28 10.57 16.02
N GLU A 188 -1.61 10.42 17.15
CA GLU A 188 -2.26 10.54 18.46
C GLU A 188 -2.57 12.00 18.83
N VAL A 189 -1.94 12.96 18.15
CA VAL A 189 -2.15 14.39 18.39
C VAL A 189 -3.35 14.90 17.61
N THR A 190 -3.42 14.56 16.33
CA THR A 190 -4.43 15.13 15.44
C THR A 190 -5.56 14.14 15.14
N LEU A 191 -5.42 12.84 15.50
CA LEU A 191 -6.32 11.72 15.19
C LEU A 191 -6.41 11.41 13.69
N GLN A 192 -5.35 11.74 13.00
CA GLN A 192 -5.27 11.81 11.55
C GLN A 192 -4.57 10.61 10.96
N THR A 193 -5.15 9.98 9.93
CA THR A 193 -4.47 8.92 9.20
C THR A 193 -3.24 9.47 8.49
N GLN A 194 -2.11 8.77 8.60
CA GLN A 194 -0.80 9.18 8.05
C GLN A 194 -0.26 8.17 7.02
N VAL A 195 -0.61 6.89 7.18
CA VAL A 195 -0.19 5.78 6.33
C VAL A 195 -1.31 4.75 6.32
N ILE A 196 -1.60 4.13 5.19
CA ILE A 196 -2.55 3.00 5.09
C ILE A 196 -1.80 1.68 4.91
N ILE A 197 -2.44 0.58 5.30
CA ILE A 197 -1.91 -0.77 5.19
C ILE A 197 -2.82 -1.60 4.29
N GLU A 198 -2.20 -2.38 3.42
CA GLU A 198 -2.82 -3.42 2.60
C GLU A 198 -2.02 -4.73 2.77
N VAL A 199 -2.69 -5.87 2.92
CA VAL A 199 -2.00 -7.16 3.02
C VAL A 199 -2.56 -8.21 2.09
N LYS A 200 -1.69 -9.12 1.66
CA LYS A 200 -2.06 -10.32 0.92
C LYS A 200 -1.40 -11.56 1.51
N ALA A 201 -2.15 -12.66 1.54
CA ALA A 201 -1.65 -13.94 2.03
C ALA A 201 -0.58 -14.57 1.12
N ASP A 202 -0.57 -14.22 -0.16
CA ASP A 202 0.38 -14.73 -1.16
C ASP A 202 1.34 -13.62 -1.61
N ARG A 203 2.47 -14.04 -2.20
CA ARG A 203 3.43 -13.13 -2.85
C ARG A 203 2.79 -12.32 -3.98
N ARG A 204 3.31 -11.11 -4.23
CA ARG A 204 2.80 -10.12 -5.19
C ARG A 204 2.50 -10.72 -6.56
N ASP A 205 3.37 -11.61 -7.04
CA ASP A 205 3.30 -12.19 -8.38
C ASP A 205 2.07 -13.09 -8.64
N LYS A 206 1.40 -13.55 -7.57
CA LYS A 206 0.22 -14.43 -7.59
C LYS A 206 -1.09 -13.69 -7.80
N HIS A 207 -1.15 -12.44 -7.38
CA HIS A 207 -2.36 -11.60 -7.42
C HIS A 207 -2.14 -10.29 -8.17
N SER A 208 -1.00 -10.17 -8.85
CA SER A 208 -0.77 -9.13 -9.86
C SER A 208 -1.54 -9.42 -11.17
N PRO A 209 -2.14 -8.40 -11.82
CA PRO A 209 -2.04 -6.97 -11.51
C PRO A 209 -3.12 -6.45 -10.54
N GLU A 210 -4.04 -7.30 -10.07
CA GLU A 210 -5.20 -6.90 -9.28
C GLU A 210 -4.83 -6.12 -8.03
N VAL A 211 -3.76 -6.51 -7.32
CA VAL A 211 -3.30 -5.78 -6.12
C VAL A 211 -2.83 -4.36 -6.41
N PHE A 212 -2.12 -4.11 -7.51
CA PHE A 212 -1.70 -2.75 -7.89
C PHE A 212 -2.91 -1.86 -8.18
N MET A 213 -3.96 -2.44 -8.78
CA MET A 213 -5.19 -1.70 -9.03
C MET A 213 -5.94 -1.39 -7.74
N GLN A 214 -5.95 -2.31 -6.78
CA GLN A 214 -6.52 -2.12 -5.45
C GLN A 214 -5.76 -1.03 -4.67
N GLU A 215 -4.44 -1.14 -4.54
CA GLU A 215 -3.63 -0.15 -3.82
C GLU A 215 -3.76 1.25 -4.46
N ALA A 216 -3.86 1.33 -5.80
CA ALA A 216 -4.13 2.58 -6.49
C ALA A 216 -5.50 3.16 -6.13
N ALA A 217 -6.53 2.32 -6.05
CA ALA A 217 -7.87 2.74 -5.66
C ALA A 217 -7.89 3.31 -4.23
N GLU A 218 -7.18 2.67 -3.30
CA GLU A 218 -7.03 3.12 -1.92
C GLU A 218 -6.28 4.44 -1.81
N LEU A 219 -5.16 4.60 -2.53
CA LEU A 219 -4.40 5.84 -2.57
C LEU A 219 -5.22 6.98 -3.19
N VAL A 220 -5.97 6.70 -4.25
CA VAL A 220 -6.91 7.70 -4.83
C VAL A 220 -7.99 8.07 -3.83
N ALA A 221 -8.60 7.09 -3.14
CA ALA A 221 -9.59 7.38 -2.10
C ALA A 221 -8.98 8.23 -0.98
N ALA A 222 -7.75 7.93 -0.53
CA ALA A 222 -7.06 8.71 0.48
C ALA A 222 -6.81 10.17 0.06
N LEU A 223 -6.46 10.40 -1.20
CA LEU A 223 -6.18 11.73 -1.74
C LEU A 223 -7.45 12.55 -2.07
N VAL A 224 -8.49 11.89 -2.60
CA VAL A 224 -9.67 12.54 -3.20
C VAL A 224 -10.79 12.80 -2.19
N THR A 225 -10.95 11.98 -1.16
CA THR A 225 -11.98 12.18 -0.11
C THR A 225 -11.80 13.51 0.64
N GLY A 226 -10.67 14.20 0.41
CA GLY A 226 -10.04 15.04 1.42
C GLY A 226 -9.40 14.08 2.41
N PRO A 227 -8.12 14.26 2.77
CA PRO A 227 -7.47 13.30 3.65
C PRO A 227 -8.36 13.11 4.90
N PRO A 228 -8.45 11.90 5.50
CA PRO A 228 -8.62 11.87 6.94
C PRO A 228 -7.53 12.81 7.40
N LYS A 229 -7.92 14.02 7.86
CA LYS A 229 -7.10 15.25 7.79
C LYS A 229 -5.65 14.85 8.10
N GLY A 230 -4.57 15.25 7.44
CA GLY A 230 -3.21 14.93 7.94
C GLY A 230 -2.31 14.03 7.11
N LEU A 231 -2.81 13.33 6.10
CA LEU A 231 -1.97 13.14 4.91
C LEU A 231 -1.70 14.53 4.33
N THR A 232 -0.47 14.83 3.90
CA THR A 232 -0.26 16.06 3.16
C THR A 232 -1.13 15.98 1.90
N LYS A 233 -1.79 17.08 1.53
CA LYS A 233 -2.82 17.09 0.47
C LYS A 233 -2.31 16.48 -0.85
N ASP A 234 -1.00 16.49 -1.05
CA ASP A 234 -0.26 16.07 -2.23
C ASP A 234 0.44 14.70 -2.11
N ARG A 235 0.36 14.01 -0.96
CA ARG A 235 1.09 12.76 -0.70
C ARG A 235 0.24 11.68 -0.05
N GLY A 236 0.12 10.53 -0.72
CA GLY A 236 -0.37 9.28 -0.14
C GLY A 236 0.79 8.34 0.20
N LEU A 237 0.71 7.65 1.34
CA LEU A 237 1.67 6.61 1.73
C LEU A 237 0.92 5.32 2.07
N LEU A 238 1.39 4.22 1.50
CA LEU A 238 0.89 2.87 1.74
C LEU A 238 2.06 1.96 2.07
N ILE A 239 1.89 1.11 3.08
CA ILE A 239 2.78 -0.01 3.36
C ILE A 239 2.00 -1.27 3.06
N SER A 240 2.54 -2.15 2.22
CA SER A 240 1.91 -3.45 1.98
C SER A 240 2.83 -4.62 2.26
N GLN A 241 2.22 -5.71 2.74
CA GLN A 241 2.91 -6.98 2.91
C GLN A 241 2.17 -8.09 2.15
N ASP A 242 2.88 -8.71 1.22
CA ASP A 242 2.38 -9.79 0.37
C ASP A 242 3.14 -11.07 0.70
N GLY A 243 2.58 -11.87 1.62
CA GLY A 243 3.29 -12.98 2.21
C GLY A 243 4.56 -12.51 2.93
N ASP A 244 5.73 -12.84 2.39
CA ASP A 244 7.05 -12.50 2.91
C ASP A 244 7.70 -11.28 2.20
N GLU A 245 6.95 -10.59 1.34
CA GLU A 245 7.42 -9.41 0.62
C GLU A 245 6.85 -8.13 1.25
N LEU A 246 7.70 -7.14 1.56
CA LEU A 246 7.30 -5.86 2.12
C LEU A 246 7.52 -4.73 1.11
N TYR A 247 6.52 -3.90 0.92
CA TYR A 247 6.51 -2.77 -0.01
C TYR A 247 6.19 -1.46 0.70
N ILE A 248 6.80 -0.38 0.23
CA ILE A 248 6.46 0.99 0.61
C ILE A 248 6.09 1.71 -0.68
N THR A 249 4.86 2.18 -0.74
CA THR A 249 4.28 2.86 -1.90
C THR A 249 4.04 4.32 -1.55
N LYS A 250 4.43 5.21 -2.45
CA LYS A 250 4.20 6.65 -2.33
C LYS A 250 3.38 7.10 -3.52
N ALA A 251 2.43 8.01 -3.31
CA ALA A 251 1.68 8.62 -4.39
C ALA A 251 1.87 10.13 -4.32
N TYR A 252 2.32 10.74 -5.43
CA TYR A 252 2.43 12.20 -5.55
C TYR A 252 1.46 12.72 -6.58
N THR A 253 0.73 13.77 -6.19
CA THR A 253 -0.31 14.33 -7.02
C THR A 253 -0.22 15.84 -7.14
N LEU A 254 -0.53 16.35 -8.32
CA LEU A 254 -0.79 17.77 -8.52
C LEU A 254 -2.20 18.12 -8.00
N ASP A 255 -2.39 19.36 -7.52
CA ASP A 255 -3.71 19.87 -7.14
C ASP A 255 -4.75 19.69 -8.25
N LYS A 256 -4.30 19.79 -9.51
CA LYS A 256 -5.15 19.61 -10.69
C LYS A 256 -5.71 18.19 -10.82
N TYR A 257 -4.94 17.15 -10.48
CA TYR A 257 -5.45 15.78 -10.49
C TYR A 257 -6.57 15.61 -9.46
N ILE A 258 -6.36 16.10 -8.23
CA ILE A 258 -7.37 16.06 -7.17
C ILE A 258 -8.63 16.82 -7.61
N ALA A 259 -8.48 18.04 -8.15
CA ALA A 259 -9.60 18.83 -8.64
C ALA A 259 -10.38 18.11 -9.75
N ILE A 260 -9.69 17.39 -10.65
CA ILE A 260 -10.35 16.56 -11.66
C ILE A 260 -11.11 15.42 -10.99
N MET A 261 -10.49 14.66 -10.09
CA MET A 261 -11.13 13.53 -9.40
C MET A 261 -12.27 13.94 -8.47
N GLN A 262 -12.31 15.20 -8.04
CA GLN A 262 -13.40 15.80 -7.28
C GLN A 262 -14.46 16.50 -8.16
N ASP A 263 -14.36 16.40 -9.49
CA ASP A 263 -15.25 17.05 -10.46
C ASP A 263 -15.26 18.59 -10.40
N GLN A 264 -14.21 19.19 -9.81
CA GLN A 264 -14.03 20.64 -9.68
C GLN A 264 -13.33 21.26 -10.88
N GLU A 265 -12.59 20.47 -11.66
CA GLU A 265 -11.93 20.87 -12.90
C GLU A 265 -12.49 20.08 -14.09
N LYS A 266 -12.93 20.79 -15.14
CA LYS A 266 -13.56 20.21 -16.34
C LYS A 266 -12.59 20.12 -17.52
N ASN A 267 -11.42 20.73 -17.41
CA ASN A 267 -10.37 20.62 -18.40
C ASN A 267 -9.94 19.16 -18.60
N ALA A 268 -9.55 18.82 -19.82
CA ALA A 268 -9.07 17.48 -20.11
C ALA A 268 -7.78 17.19 -19.33
N ILE A 269 -7.74 16.05 -18.65
CA ILE A 269 -6.51 15.53 -18.06
C ILE A 269 -5.47 15.32 -19.17
N THR A 270 -4.28 15.89 -18.99
CA THR A 270 -3.14 15.65 -19.88
C THR A 270 -2.25 14.57 -19.28
N LYS A 271 -1.27 14.09 -20.05
CA LYS A 271 -0.31 13.08 -19.58
C LYS A 271 0.47 13.52 -18.32
N ASN A 272 0.58 14.82 -18.08
CA ASN A 272 1.32 15.38 -16.93
C ASN A 272 0.45 15.51 -15.67
N ASP A 273 -0.85 15.29 -15.80
CA ASP A 273 -1.82 15.46 -14.72
C ASP A 273 -2.22 14.11 -14.09
N PHE A 274 -1.61 12.99 -14.47
CA PHE A 274 -1.89 11.67 -13.91
C PHE A 274 -1.34 11.56 -12.49
N LEU A 275 -1.96 10.71 -11.67
CA LEU A 275 -1.37 10.30 -10.41
C LEU A 275 -0.17 9.42 -10.72
N ASN A 276 0.99 9.78 -10.17
CA ASN A 276 2.18 8.95 -10.25
C ASN A 276 2.37 8.27 -8.90
N ILE A 277 2.54 6.97 -8.96
CA ILE A 277 2.86 6.09 -7.84
C ILE A 277 4.25 5.54 -8.09
#